data_AF-A0A0V0QPZ2-F1
#
_entry.id   AF-A0A0V0QPZ2-F1
#
_cell.length_a   1.000
_cell.length_b   1.000
_cell.length_c   1.000
_cell.angle_alpha   90.00
_cell.angle_beta   90.00
_cell.angle_gamma   90.00
#
_symmetry.space_group_name_H-M   'P 1'
#
loop_
_entity.id
_entity.type
_entity.pdbx_description
1 polymer ?
#
loop_
_entity_poly.entity_id
_entity_poly.type
_entity_poly.pdbx_seq_one_letter_code
_entity_poly.pdbx_strand_id
1 'polypeptide(L)'
;MIYNQYRFKGIVVLTDDYGMQLNKKWVKKYSRITLLTQSFEQSSKELTKLVNNTLFRGACKFKDLDHFLGKQKKIQSYFLKTQDQMKQYANINEYRKNRKNFKQGSQLNVIYEEIQQINDMKEMDEDQILNDEINEDIKHEMKFQNIISFYNRQKLKEKPSYKELQKRKKDQIKNSQKGIIQDNSILILNSFDEASKDYDFYLNKLHNARDIIKNKNILIRNDMLQEKCLQNIAKLYVECFNSGSQEQIVKNILNLYTKKETELYAIVNCALNTLNESLIMELQDIIKCLRYCLQEYDDQDDYFQLGQVINLWRGCTYDREYFQKFFKVGEYIVFPGYASTSTDLQESLKFSKLGNEKRIIFQLEFVCDEKMMKYRPKNLKNISAYPQENEFLLNCFSIFYIEEINPDFQDGYLLYKLKMIQ
;
A
#
# COMPACT_ATOMS: atom_id res chain seq x y z
N MET A 1 20.31 -18.23 27.80
CA MET A 1 20.57 -18.58 26.39
C MET A 1 20.54 -20.10 26.29
N ILE A 2 19.51 -20.67 25.66
CA ILE A 2 19.34 -22.13 25.56
C ILE A 2 20.06 -22.57 24.29
N TYR A 3 21.19 -23.25 24.42
CA TYR A 3 21.87 -23.84 23.26
C TYR A 3 21.30 -25.23 23.02
N ASN A 4 20.74 -25.45 21.84
CA ASN A 4 20.39 -26.79 21.40
C ASN A 4 21.66 -27.49 20.88
N GLN A 5 22.05 -28.59 21.52
CA GLN A 5 23.25 -29.33 21.17
C GLN A 5 22.90 -30.51 20.27
N TYR A 6 23.32 -30.47 19.01
CA TYR A 6 23.16 -31.59 18.08
C TYR A 6 24.49 -32.33 17.92
N ARG A 7 24.49 -33.65 18.17
CA ARG A 7 25.64 -34.54 17.94
C ARG A 7 25.40 -35.37 16.69
N PHE A 8 26.14 -35.09 15.64
CA PHE A 8 26.23 -35.97 14.46
C PHE A 8 27.66 -36.49 14.34
N LYS A 9 27.86 -37.82 14.49
CA LYS A 9 29.14 -38.51 14.24
C LYS A 9 30.38 -37.79 14.83
N GLY A 10 30.29 -37.32 16.09
CA GLY A 10 31.40 -36.65 16.78
C GLY A 10 31.57 -35.15 16.51
N ILE A 11 30.68 -34.54 15.72
CA ILE A 11 30.63 -33.10 15.50
C ILE A 11 29.57 -32.50 16.42
N VAL A 12 29.95 -31.49 17.20
CA VAL A 12 29.04 -30.67 18.02
C VAL A 12 28.79 -29.38 17.27
N VAL A 13 27.55 -29.16 16.83
CA VAL A 13 27.12 -27.89 16.25
C VAL A 13 26.43 -27.07 17.35
N LEU A 14 26.93 -25.86 17.58
CA LEU A 14 26.28 -24.87 18.45
C LEU A 14 25.55 -23.88 17.53
N THR A 15 24.24 -23.82 17.65
CA THR A 15 23.41 -22.82 16.98
C THR A 15 22.91 -21.84 18.03
N ASP A 16 23.13 -20.55 17.81
CA ASP A 16 22.28 -19.52 18.41
C ASP A 16 21.19 -19.14 17.39
N ASP A 17 20.16 -18.42 17.83
CA ASP A 17 19.01 -18.05 17.00
C ASP A 17 19.35 -17.13 15.82
N TYR A 18 20.63 -16.73 15.63
CA TYR A 18 21.05 -15.77 14.60
C TYR A 18 22.33 -16.14 13.81
N GLY A 19 22.93 -17.31 14.03
CA GLY A 19 24.06 -17.77 13.22
C GLY A 19 24.69 -19.09 13.66
N MET A 20 25.23 -19.83 12.67
CA MET A 20 26.13 -20.96 12.96
C MET A 20 27.53 -20.43 13.27
N GLN A 21 27.99 -20.54 14.52
CA GLN A 21 29.40 -20.31 14.86
C GLN A 21 30.17 -21.63 14.89
N LEU A 22 31.06 -21.82 13.92
CA LEU A 22 31.94 -23.00 13.86
C LEU A 22 33.24 -22.77 14.65
N ASN A 23 33.69 -23.81 15.36
CA ASN A 23 34.94 -23.75 16.12
C ASN A 23 36.15 -23.59 15.18
N LYS A 24 36.93 -22.51 15.36
CA LYS A 24 38.09 -22.16 14.52
C LYS A 24 39.16 -23.26 14.43
N LYS A 25 39.34 -24.10 15.47
CA LYS A 25 40.29 -25.23 15.42
C LYS A 25 39.80 -26.35 14.50
N TRP A 26 38.49 -26.53 14.36
CA TRP A 26 37.89 -27.61 13.55
C TRP A 26 37.83 -27.27 12.07
N VAL A 27 37.52 -26.01 11.74
CA VAL A 27 37.58 -25.50 10.35
C VAL A 27 38.99 -25.69 9.77
N LYS A 28 40.04 -25.47 10.56
CA LYS A 28 41.42 -25.74 10.12
C LYS A 28 41.74 -27.24 9.97
N LYS A 29 41.09 -28.13 10.73
CA LYS A 29 41.41 -29.56 10.77
C LYS A 29 40.66 -30.39 9.72
N TYR A 30 39.46 -29.96 9.31
CA TYR A 30 38.60 -30.75 8.42
C TYR A 30 38.21 -29.94 7.18
N SER A 31 38.90 -30.18 6.07
CA SER A 31 38.70 -29.48 4.78
C SER A 31 37.26 -29.50 4.26
N ARG A 32 36.50 -30.57 4.53
CA ARG A 32 35.08 -30.68 4.17
C ARG A 32 34.19 -29.66 4.89
N ILE A 33 34.52 -29.28 6.14
CA ILE A 33 33.78 -28.26 6.90
C ILE A 33 34.05 -26.86 6.31
N THR A 34 35.30 -26.58 5.92
CA THR A 34 35.69 -25.33 5.24
C THR A 34 34.94 -25.14 3.93
N LEU A 35 34.87 -26.18 3.10
CA LEU A 35 34.11 -26.18 1.83
C LEU A 35 32.63 -25.89 2.05
N LEU A 36 32.01 -26.50 3.06
CA LEU A 36 30.59 -26.28 3.36
C LEU A 36 30.33 -24.85 3.85
N THR A 37 31.25 -24.30 4.66
CA THR A 37 31.14 -22.92 5.19
C THR A 37 31.34 -21.89 4.09
N GLN A 38 32.34 -22.07 3.22
CA GLN A 38 32.57 -21.20 2.07
C GLN A 38 31.40 -21.25 1.08
N SER A 39 30.87 -22.44 0.80
CA SER A 39 29.69 -22.61 -0.04
C SER A 39 28.44 -21.95 0.57
N PHE A 40 28.25 -22.04 1.89
CA PHE A 40 27.16 -21.36 2.59
C PHE A 40 27.34 -19.84 2.62
N GLU A 41 28.54 -19.33 2.92
CA GLU A 41 28.85 -17.90 2.86
C GLU A 41 28.68 -17.34 1.44
N GLN A 42 29.12 -18.08 0.43
CA GLN A 42 28.96 -17.72 -0.97
C GLN A 42 27.49 -17.76 -1.37
N SER A 43 26.75 -18.80 -0.99
CA SER A 43 25.30 -18.90 -1.23
C SER A 43 24.53 -17.81 -0.48
N SER A 44 24.92 -17.48 0.74
CA SER A 44 24.33 -16.38 1.52
C SER A 44 24.66 -15.02 0.90
N LYS A 45 25.88 -14.81 0.40
CA LYS A 45 26.26 -13.61 -0.36
C LYS A 45 25.51 -13.52 -1.68
N GLU A 46 25.37 -14.61 -2.43
CA GLU A 46 24.62 -14.65 -3.68
C GLU A 46 23.11 -14.52 -3.44
N LEU A 47 22.57 -15.09 -2.37
CA LEU A 47 21.18 -14.90 -1.95
C LEU A 47 20.95 -13.47 -1.45
N THR A 48 21.88 -12.89 -0.69
CA THR A 48 21.83 -11.49 -0.27
C THR A 48 21.93 -10.58 -1.49
N LYS A 49 22.78 -10.88 -2.47
CA LYS A 49 22.81 -10.17 -3.76
C LYS A 49 21.50 -10.37 -4.51
N LEU A 50 20.93 -11.56 -4.55
CA LEU A 50 19.66 -11.86 -5.22
C LEU A 50 18.51 -11.10 -4.57
N VAL A 51 18.42 -11.14 -3.24
CA VAL A 51 17.48 -10.39 -2.39
C VAL A 51 17.71 -8.89 -2.58
N ASN A 52 18.95 -8.42 -2.59
CA ASN A 52 19.26 -7.00 -2.81
C ASN A 52 19.03 -6.55 -4.26
N ASN A 53 19.12 -7.46 -5.21
CA ASN A 53 18.78 -7.22 -6.62
C ASN A 53 17.26 -7.34 -6.86
N THR A 54 16.52 -7.98 -5.94
CA THR A 54 15.05 -8.05 -5.89
C THR A 54 14.44 -7.08 -4.89
N LEU A 55 15.24 -6.36 -4.09
CA LEU A 55 14.80 -5.26 -3.24
C LEU A 55 14.08 -4.28 -4.14
N PHE A 56 12.85 -3.96 -3.78
CA PHE A 56 11.92 -3.32 -4.69
C PHE A 56 12.50 -2.00 -5.14
N ARG A 57 12.77 -1.92 -6.45
CA ARG A 57 13.25 -0.72 -7.11
C ARG A 57 12.07 0.22 -7.25
N GLY A 58 11.57 0.73 -6.12
CA GLY A 58 10.41 1.59 -5.97
C GLY A 58 9.05 1.05 -6.42
N ALA A 59 8.99 -0.19 -6.91
CA ALA A 59 7.74 -0.86 -7.23
C ALA A 59 7.83 -2.38 -6.99
N CYS A 60 6.73 -2.99 -6.56
CA CYS A 60 6.62 -4.43 -6.30
C CYS A 60 5.37 -5.04 -6.96
N LYS A 61 5.34 -6.36 -7.14
CA LYS A 61 4.07 -7.02 -7.48
C LYS A 61 3.19 -7.07 -6.25
N PHE A 62 1.90 -6.90 -6.46
CA PHE A 62 0.92 -6.98 -5.38
C PHE A 62 0.99 -8.30 -4.61
N LYS A 63 1.16 -9.43 -5.31
CA LYS A 63 1.27 -10.77 -4.69
C LYS A 63 2.49 -10.93 -3.78
N ASP A 64 3.52 -10.10 -3.97
CA ASP A 64 4.73 -10.18 -3.15
C ASP A 64 4.50 -9.50 -1.80
N LEU A 65 3.59 -8.52 -1.68
CA LEU A 65 3.26 -7.87 -0.39
C LEU A 65 2.79 -8.86 0.68
N ASP A 66 2.05 -9.90 0.29
CA ASP A 66 1.60 -10.98 1.18
C ASP A 66 2.78 -11.71 1.85
N HIS A 67 3.92 -11.79 1.17
CA HIS A 67 5.12 -12.39 1.72
C HIS A 67 5.79 -11.50 2.77
N PHE A 68 5.72 -10.17 2.59
CA PHE A 68 6.35 -9.19 3.47
C PHE A 68 5.51 -8.87 4.70
N LEU A 69 4.19 -8.86 4.58
CA LEU A 69 3.30 -8.47 5.68
C LEU A 69 3.08 -9.58 6.72
N GLY A 70 3.76 -10.72 6.57
CA GLY A 70 3.60 -11.89 7.44
C GLY A 70 2.24 -12.55 7.19
N LYS A 71 2.23 -13.88 7.03
CA LYS A 71 1.06 -14.68 6.64
C LYS A 71 -0.10 -14.73 7.66
N GLN A 72 -0.38 -13.70 8.46
CA GLN A 72 -1.50 -13.75 9.38
C GLN A 72 -2.87 -13.59 8.70
N LYS A 73 -2.95 -12.91 7.55
CA LYS A 73 -4.14 -12.91 6.66
C LYS A 73 -3.72 -12.72 5.19
N LYS A 74 -4.17 -13.57 4.27
CA LYS A 74 -3.94 -13.36 2.82
C LYS A 74 -4.62 -12.06 2.39
N ILE A 75 -3.85 -11.05 1.99
CA ILE A 75 -4.35 -9.79 1.44
C ILE A 75 -5.22 -10.07 0.21
N GLN A 76 -4.87 -11.09 -0.59
CA GLN A 76 -5.71 -11.58 -1.69
C GLN A 76 -7.19 -11.78 -1.31
N SER A 77 -7.50 -12.22 -0.08
CA SER A 77 -8.89 -12.45 0.35
C SER A 77 -9.72 -11.16 0.50
N TYR A 78 -9.07 -10.02 0.75
CA TYR A 78 -9.73 -8.71 0.82
C TYR A 78 -10.02 -8.14 -0.58
N PHE A 79 -9.19 -8.48 -1.58
CA PHE A 79 -9.26 -7.94 -2.94
C PHE A 79 -10.02 -8.82 -3.93
N LEU A 80 -10.02 -10.16 -3.75
CA LEU A 80 -10.84 -11.07 -4.56
C LEU A 80 -12.33 -10.76 -4.44
N LYS A 81 -12.79 -10.32 -3.26
CA LYS A 81 -14.14 -9.78 -3.08
C LYS A 81 -14.42 -8.58 -3.98
N THR A 82 -13.41 -7.76 -4.27
CA THR A 82 -13.53 -6.59 -5.15
C THR A 82 -13.55 -6.98 -6.62
N GLN A 83 -12.79 -8.01 -7.04
CA GLN A 83 -12.85 -8.55 -8.40
C GLN A 83 -14.19 -9.24 -8.70
N ASP A 84 -14.73 -10.03 -7.77
CA ASP A 84 -16.04 -10.66 -7.93
C ASP A 84 -17.16 -9.62 -7.93
N GLN A 85 -17.05 -8.58 -7.09
CA GLN A 85 -17.95 -7.43 -7.14
C GLN A 85 -17.85 -6.67 -8.47
N MET A 86 -16.65 -6.42 -8.99
CA MET A 86 -16.47 -5.74 -10.29
C MET A 86 -17.00 -6.57 -11.47
N LYS A 87 -16.81 -7.89 -11.46
CA LYS A 87 -17.44 -8.81 -12.44
C LYS A 87 -18.97 -8.82 -12.30
N GLN A 88 -19.50 -8.81 -11.08
CA GLN A 88 -20.94 -8.68 -10.85
C GLN A 88 -21.49 -7.33 -11.34
N TYR A 89 -20.78 -6.21 -11.13
CA TYR A 89 -21.18 -4.89 -11.63
C TYR A 89 -21.11 -4.79 -13.15
N ALA A 90 -20.13 -5.44 -13.79
CA ALA A 90 -20.06 -5.54 -15.25
C ALA A 90 -21.27 -6.33 -15.80
N ASN A 91 -21.59 -7.48 -15.21
CA ASN A 91 -22.75 -8.29 -15.58
C ASN A 91 -24.09 -7.55 -15.34
N ILE A 92 -24.22 -6.78 -14.26
CA ILE A 92 -25.42 -5.98 -13.97
C ILE A 92 -25.61 -4.85 -15.00
N ASN A 93 -24.51 -4.21 -15.44
CA ASN A 93 -24.57 -3.16 -16.45
C ASN A 93 -24.86 -3.71 -17.86
N GLU A 94 -24.34 -4.90 -18.19
CA GLU A 94 -24.67 -5.63 -19.40
C GLU A 94 -26.14 -6.07 -19.40
N TYR A 95 -26.63 -6.60 -18.28
CA TYR A 95 -28.04 -6.94 -18.09
C TYR A 95 -28.95 -5.71 -18.22
N ARG A 96 -28.56 -4.55 -17.70
CA ARG A 96 -29.29 -3.28 -17.85
C ARG A 96 -29.29 -2.75 -19.29
N LYS A 97 -28.20 -2.94 -20.03
CA LYS A 97 -28.12 -2.63 -21.48
C LYS A 97 -29.06 -3.54 -22.27
N ASN A 98 -29.04 -4.84 -21.99
CA ASN A 98 -29.91 -5.81 -22.65
C ASN A 98 -31.40 -5.57 -22.30
N ARG A 99 -31.71 -5.16 -21.07
CA ARG A 99 -33.08 -4.80 -20.64
C ARG A 99 -33.60 -3.51 -21.28
N LYS A 100 -32.72 -2.55 -21.65
CA LYS A 100 -33.11 -1.38 -22.44
C LYS A 100 -33.41 -1.74 -23.89
N ASN A 101 -32.71 -2.73 -24.45
CA ASN A 101 -32.96 -3.25 -25.79
C ASN A 101 -34.21 -4.17 -25.85
N PHE A 102 -34.62 -4.76 -24.73
CA PHE A 102 -35.79 -5.65 -24.62
C PHE A 102 -37.15 -4.92 -24.40
N LYS A 103 -37.19 -3.58 -24.41
CA LYS A 103 -38.46 -2.83 -24.26
C LYS A 103 -39.24 -2.65 -25.58
N GLN A 104 -38.95 -3.44 -26.60
CA GLN A 104 -39.79 -3.60 -27.78
C GLN A 104 -39.99 -5.09 -28.05
N GLY A 105 -41.22 -5.59 -27.90
CA GLY A 105 -41.61 -6.94 -28.31
C GLY A 105 -42.10 -7.84 -27.18
N SER A 106 -43.40 -8.13 -27.22
CA SER A 106 -44.13 -9.04 -26.35
C SER A 106 -43.70 -10.50 -26.51
N GLN A 107 -43.07 -11.10 -25.48
CA GLN A 107 -42.94 -12.56 -25.32
C GLN A 107 -42.58 -12.94 -23.86
N LEU A 108 -43.32 -12.40 -22.89
CA LEU A 108 -43.02 -12.53 -21.46
C LEU A 108 -43.47 -13.83 -20.79
N ASN A 109 -44.25 -14.67 -21.47
CA ASN A 109 -44.82 -15.89 -20.87
C ASN A 109 -43.98 -17.16 -21.08
N VAL A 110 -43.03 -17.18 -22.03
CA VAL A 110 -42.20 -18.38 -22.30
C VAL A 110 -40.99 -18.45 -21.36
N ILE A 111 -40.45 -17.31 -20.94
CA ILE A 111 -39.24 -17.24 -20.09
C ILE A 111 -39.54 -17.57 -18.61
N TYR A 112 -40.78 -17.37 -18.17
CA TYR A 112 -41.17 -17.67 -16.79
C TYR A 112 -41.22 -19.19 -16.51
N GLU A 113 -41.57 -20.01 -17.50
CA GLU A 113 -41.62 -21.46 -17.37
C GLU A 113 -40.22 -22.11 -17.40
N GLU A 114 -39.28 -21.57 -18.19
CA GLU A 114 -37.89 -22.06 -18.22
C GLU A 114 -37.11 -21.72 -16.94
N ILE A 115 -37.37 -20.57 -16.31
CA ILE A 115 -36.71 -20.20 -15.04
C ILE A 115 -37.22 -21.04 -13.86
N GLN A 116 -38.50 -21.46 -13.90
CA GLN A 116 -39.06 -22.36 -12.88
C GLN A 116 -38.39 -23.75 -12.96
N GLN A 117 -38.22 -24.31 -14.15
CA GLN A 117 -37.56 -25.60 -14.36
C GLN A 117 -36.07 -25.61 -13.98
N ILE A 118 -35.36 -24.50 -14.17
CA ILE A 118 -33.94 -24.38 -13.78
C ILE A 118 -33.77 -24.29 -12.24
N ASN A 119 -34.74 -23.72 -11.52
CA ASN A 119 -34.70 -23.67 -10.07
C ASN A 119 -35.06 -25.02 -9.44
N ASP A 120 -36.02 -25.74 -10.00
CA ASP A 120 -36.41 -27.08 -9.53
C ASP A 120 -35.30 -28.12 -9.76
N MET A 121 -34.43 -27.92 -10.76
CA MET A 121 -33.24 -28.78 -11.00
C MET A 121 -32.05 -28.47 -10.09
N LYS A 122 -32.00 -27.30 -9.43
CA LYS A 122 -30.89 -26.91 -8.54
C LYS A 122 -31.08 -27.36 -7.10
N GLU A 123 -32.31 -27.64 -6.66
CA GLU A 123 -32.59 -28.12 -5.30
C GLU A 123 -32.24 -29.61 -5.08
N MET A 124 -31.75 -30.34 -6.09
CA MET A 124 -31.41 -31.76 -5.96
C MET A 124 -29.93 -32.08 -5.68
N ASP A 125 -28.99 -31.13 -5.81
CA ASP A 125 -27.55 -31.43 -5.79
C ASP A 125 -26.73 -30.78 -4.66
N GLU A 126 -27.35 -30.01 -3.74
CA GLU A 126 -26.61 -29.30 -2.67
C GLU A 126 -26.81 -29.84 -1.24
N ASP A 127 -27.49 -30.98 -1.05
CA ASP A 127 -27.94 -31.44 0.28
C ASP A 127 -27.02 -32.42 1.03
N GLN A 128 -25.74 -32.57 0.66
CA GLN A 128 -24.85 -33.54 1.35
C GLN A 128 -23.49 -33.05 1.88
N ILE A 129 -23.15 -31.75 1.81
CA ILE A 129 -21.83 -31.28 2.31
C ILE A 129 -21.92 -30.15 3.35
N LEU A 130 -23.11 -29.65 3.69
CA LEU A 130 -23.26 -28.45 4.53
C LEU A 130 -24.03 -28.68 5.85
N ASN A 131 -23.85 -29.81 6.53
CA ASN A 131 -24.61 -30.11 7.76
C ASN A 131 -23.84 -30.12 9.09
N ASP A 132 -22.50 -30.04 9.08
CA ASP A 132 -21.73 -30.10 10.33
C ASP A 132 -21.21 -28.73 10.83
N GLU A 133 -21.08 -27.70 9.98
CA GLU A 133 -20.61 -26.36 10.40
C GLU A 133 -21.73 -25.34 10.67
N ILE A 134 -22.97 -25.60 10.22
CA ILE A 134 -24.11 -24.67 10.37
C ILE A 134 -24.81 -24.78 11.74
N ASN A 135 -24.62 -25.88 12.47
CA ASN A 135 -25.38 -26.16 13.69
C ASN A 135 -24.93 -25.39 14.95
N GLU A 136 -23.72 -24.82 14.97
CA GLU A 136 -23.26 -23.96 16.08
C GLU A 136 -23.69 -22.50 15.91
N ASP A 137 -23.62 -21.96 14.69
CA ASP A 137 -23.98 -20.57 14.41
C ASP A 137 -25.49 -20.31 14.52
N ILE A 138 -26.33 -21.28 14.11
CA ILE A 138 -27.79 -21.19 14.29
C ILE A 138 -28.18 -21.21 15.79
N LYS A 139 -27.46 -21.95 16.64
CA LYS A 139 -27.71 -21.96 18.09
C LYS A 139 -27.36 -20.62 18.74
N HIS A 140 -26.32 -19.94 18.25
CA HIS A 140 -25.92 -18.63 18.75
C HIS A 140 -26.87 -17.51 18.29
N GLU A 141 -27.35 -17.59 17.04
CA GLU A 141 -28.26 -16.61 16.45
C GLU A 141 -29.70 -16.73 17.00
N MET A 142 -30.18 -17.95 17.30
CA MET A 142 -31.46 -18.16 17.97
C MET A 142 -31.49 -17.65 19.41
N LYS A 143 -30.36 -17.69 20.14
CA LYS A 143 -30.25 -17.06 21.46
C LYS A 143 -30.32 -15.53 21.39
N PHE A 144 -29.78 -14.92 20.34
CA PHE A 144 -29.76 -13.47 20.16
C PHE A 144 -31.12 -12.91 19.69
N GLN A 145 -31.81 -13.62 18.79
CA GLN A 145 -33.16 -13.28 18.32
C GLN A 145 -34.23 -13.34 19.44
N ASN A 146 -34.08 -14.28 20.39
CA ASN A 146 -34.97 -14.37 21.55
C ASN A 146 -34.78 -13.23 22.58
N ILE A 147 -33.56 -12.69 22.70
CA ILE A 147 -33.29 -11.52 23.56
C ILE A 147 -33.84 -10.23 22.93
N ILE A 148 -33.72 -10.08 21.61
CA ILE A 148 -34.23 -8.92 20.87
C ILE A 148 -35.78 -8.92 20.82
N SER A 149 -36.42 -10.08 20.70
CA SER A 149 -37.89 -10.17 20.69
C SER A 149 -38.52 -9.95 22.09
N PHE A 150 -37.78 -10.21 23.17
CA PHE A 150 -38.18 -9.88 24.54
C PHE A 150 -38.10 -8.36 24.81
N TYR A 151 -37.05 -7.68 24.33
CA TYR A 151 -36.87 -6.23 24.52
C TYR A 151 -37.85 -5.39 23.69
N ASN A 152 -38.26 -5.87 22.52
CA ASN A 152 -39.14 -5.14 21.61
C ASN A 152 -40.64 -5.24 21.93
N ARG A 153 -41.06 -6.07 22.90
CA ARG A 153 -42.47 -6.16 23.36
C ARG A 153 -42.89 -5.06 24.35
N GLN A 154 -41.95 -4.24 24.84
CA GLN A 154 -42.22 -3.26 25.90
C GLN A 154 -42.42 -1.80 25.44
N LYS A 155 -42.31 -1.49 24.14
CA LYS A 155 -42.55 -0.11 23.65
C LYS A 155 -43.34 -0.10 22.34
N LEU A 156 -44.66 0.00 22.47
CA LEU A 156 -45.57 0.35 21.37
C LEU A 156 -46.09 1.77 21.59
N LYS A 157 -45.43 2.76 20.98
CA LYS A 157 -46.09 3.98 20.47
C LYS A 157 -45.44 4.36 19.14
N GLU A 158 -46.29 4.39 18.11
CA GLU A 158 -46.16 4.98 16.77
C GLU A 158 -44.82 4.74 16.03
N LYS A 159 -44.85 3.78 15.10
CA LYS A 159 -43.72 3.51 14.20
C LYS A 159 -43.70 4.52 13.05
N PRO A 160 -42.60 5.26 12.84
CA PRO A 160 -42.41 6.05 11.63
C PRO A 160 -42.37 5.15 10.39
N SER A 161 -42.72 5.72 9.23
CA SER A 161 -42.71 5.01 7.96
C SER A 161 -41.32 4.42 7.68
N TYR A 162 -41.28 3.23 7.08
CA TYR A 162 -40.03 2.53 6.72
C TYR A 162 -39.07 3.41 5.90
N LYS A 163 -39.61 4.33 5.07
CA LYS A 163 -38.82 5.31 4.31
C LYS A 163 -38.15 6.36 5.20
N GLU A 164 -38.82 6.82 6.26
CA GLU A 164 -38.25 7.76 7.22
C GLU A 164 -37.18 7.10 8.10
N LEU A 165 -37.37 5.83 8.46
CA LEU A 165 -36.37 5.03 9.16
C LEU A 165 -35.10 4.84 8.32
N GLN A 166 -35.22 4.60 7.01
CA GLN A 166 -34.07 4.52 6.12
C GLN A 166 -33.36 5.87 5.93
N LYS A 167 -34.10 6.97 5.82
CA LYS A 167 -33.51 8.33 5.71
C LYS A 167 -32.77 8.71 6.98
N ARG A 168 -33.37 8.50 8.16
CA ARG A 168 -32.74 8.75 9.47
C ARG A 168 -31.49 7.89 9.70
N LYS A 169 -31.51 6.61 9.30
CA LYS A 169 -30.31 5.76 9.36
C LYS A 169 -29.20 6.24 8.43
N LYS A 170 -29.52 6.67 7.20
CA LYS A 170 -28.52 7.24 6.27
C LYS A 170 -27.92 8.53 6.82
N ASP A 171 -28.74 9.43 7.36
CA ASP A 171 -28.27 10.71 7.90
C ASP A 171 -27.47 10.52 9.20
N GLN A 172 -27.87 9.58 10.07
CA GLN A 172 -27.08 9.20 11.25
C GLN A 172 -25.73 8.58 10.89
N ILE A 173 -25.67 7.68 9.90
CA ILE A 173 -24.41 7.08 9.45
C ILE A 173 -23.50 8.14 8.80
N LYS A 174 -24.06 9.08 8.03
CA LYS A 174 -23.28 10.16 7.41
C LYS A 174 -22.71 11.13 8.43
N ASN A 175 -23.46 11.44 9.49
CA ASN A 175 -23.02 12.34 10.56
C ASN A 175 -22.08 11.65 11.56
N SER A 176 -22.29 10.37 11.87
CA SER A 176 -21.37 9.61 12.74
C SER A 176 -20.05 9.30 12.06
N GLN A 177 -20.03 9.04 10.74
CA GLN A 177 -18.77 8.89 9.99
C GLN A 177 -18.01 10.22 9.84
N LYS A 178 -18.69 11.37 9.71
CA LYS A 178 -18.03 12.68 9.71
C LYS A 178 -17.42 13.04 11.07
N GLY A 179 -18.12 12.77 12.17
CA GLY A 179 -17.62 13.01 13.53
C GLY A 179 -16.44 12.10 13.91
N ILE A 180 -16.50 10.81 13.58
CA ILE A 180 -15.44 9.84 13.93
C ILE A 180 -14.14 10.07 13.12
N ILE A 181 -14.24 10.61 11.90
CA ILE A 181 -13.04 10.90 11.08
C ILE A 181 -12.40 12.23 11.51
N GLN A 182 -13.19 13.26 11.87
CA GLN A 182 -12.66 14.55 12.35
C GLN A 182 -12.06 14.47 13.77
N ASP A 183 -12.63 13.68 14.68
CA ASP A 183 -12.05 13.51 16.03
C ASP A 183 -10.74 12.72 16.01
N ASN A 184 -10.61 11.72 15.12
CA ASN A 184 -9.39 10.93 14.99
C ASN A 184 -8.25 11.71 14.31
N SER A 185 -8.53 12.66 13.41
CA SER A 185 -7.48 13.41 12.72
C SER A 185 -6.80 14.42 13.63
N ILE A 186 -7.55 15.06 14.53
CA ILE A 186 -7.02 15.95 15.58
C ILE A 186 -6.23 15.13 16.62
N LEU A 187 -6.73 13.94 17.01
CA LEU A 187 -6.00 13.02 17.90
C LEU A 187 -4.66 12.55 17.33
N ILE A 188 -4.52 12.37 16.02
CA ILE A 188 -3.25 11.93 15.42
C ILE A 188 -2.19 13.02 15.50
N LEU A 189 -2.51 14.27 15.13
CA LEU A 189 -1.56 15.39 15.31
C LEU A 189 -1.29 15.70 16.77
N ASN A 190 -2.32 15.67 17.63
CA ASN A 190 -2.12 15.85 19.06
C ASN A 190 -1.35 14.68 19.69
N SER A 191 -1.41 13.46 19.14
CA SER A 191 -0.53 12.35 19.54
C SER A 191 0.91 12.48 19.03
N PHE A 192 1.14 13.34 18.03
CA PHE A 192 2.47 13.82 17.69
C PHE A 192 2.91 14.97 18.61
N ASP A 193 1.94 15.73 19.15
CA ASP A 193 2.12 16.88 20.06
C ASP A 193 2.22 16.47 21.55
N GLU A 194 1.86 15.24 21.92
CA GLU A 194 1.98 14.71 23.29
C GLU A 194 3.47 14.59 23.69
N ALA A 195 4.00 15.69 24.23
CA ALA A 195 5.04 15.78 25.26
C ALA A 195 6.17 14.73 25.16
N SER A 196 7.11 14.90 24.22
CA SER A 196 8.56 14.59 24.36
C SER A 196 9.32 14.35 23.03
N LYS A 197 8.71 14.58 21.87
CA LYS A 197 9.41 14.39 20.58
C LYS A 197 10.20 15.64 20.20
N ASP A 198 11.33 15.81 20.88
CA ASP A 198 12.29 16.88 20.62
C ASP A 198 13.28 16.52 19.49
N TYR A 199 14.22 17.43 19.25
CA TYR A 199 15.30 17.24 18.28
C TYR A 199 16.06 15.93 18.50
N ASP A 200 16.38 15.58 19.76
CA ASP A 200 17.16 14.40 20.10
C ASP A 200 16.38 13.12 19.81
N PHE A 201 15.07 13.11 20.05
CA PHE A 201 14.21 11.98 19.68
C PHE A 201 14.32 11.67 18.18
N TYR A 202 14.09 12.66 17.31
CA TYR A 202 14.12 12.44 15.86
C TYR A 202 15.53 12.18 15.33
N LEU A 203 16.55 12.81 15.92
CA LEU A 203 17.94 12.53 15.56
C LEU A 203 18.32 11.09 15.88
N ASN A 204 17.94 10.59 17.06
CA ASN A 204 18.16 9.19 17.45
C ASN A 204 17.45 8.22 16.49
N LYS A 205 16.21 8.50 16.09
CA LYS A 205 15.49 7.73 15.07
C LYS A 205 16.28 7.65 13.75
N LEU A 206 16.81 8.78 13.29
CA LEU A 206 17.59 8.86 12.06
C LEU A 206 18.94 8.14 12.16
N HIS A 207 19.60 8.19 13.32
CA HIS A 207 20.81 7.41 13.59
C HIS A 207 20.55 5.91 13.58
N ASN A 208 19.49 5.45 14.25
CA ASN A 208 19.10 4.05 14.23
C ASN A 208 18.76 3.58 12.81
N ALA A 209 18.04 4.40 12.04
CA ALA A 209 17.75 4.15 10.64
C ALA A 209 19.04 4.02 9.79
N ARG A 210 20.00 4.94 9.97
CA ARG A 210 21.33 4.87 9.34
C ARG A 210 22.05 3.56 9.68
N ASP A 211 22.01 3.14 10.94
CA ASP A 211 22.71 1.94 11.39
C ASP A 211 22.05 0.67 10.82
N ILE A 212 20.72 0.62 10.75
CA ILE A 212 19.99 -0.45 10.06
C ILE A 212 20.38 -0.50 8.58
N ILE A 213 20.38 0.65 7.90
CA ILE A 213 20.75 0.76 6.48
C ILE A 213 22.16 0.23 6.23
N LYS A 214 23.14 0.65 7.04
CA LYS A 214 24.53 0.19 6.94
C LYS A 214 24.67 -1.30 7.24
N ASN A 215 24.08 -1.76 8.35
CA ASN A 215 24.19 -3.16 8.79
C ASN A 215 23.53 -4.14 7.81
N LYS A 216 22.45 -3.72 7.15
CA LYS A 216 21.72 -4.52 6.15
C LYS A 216 22.22 -4.30 4.72
N ASN A 217 23.22 -3.45 4.51
CA ASN A 217 23.72 -3.07 3.18
C ASN A 217 22.60 -2.59 2.24
N ILE A 218 21.67 -1.79 2.76
CA ILE A 218 20.59 -1.20 1.97
C ILE A 218 21.18 -0.11 1.07
N LEU A 219 20.86 -0.16 -0.23
CA LEU A 219 21.38 0.77 -1.22
C LEU A 219 20.71 2.15 -1.10
N ILE A 220 21.47 3.14 -0.62
CA ILE A 220 21.11 4.56 -0.59
C ILE A 220 22.40 5.38 -0.76
N ARG A 221 22.31 6.64 -1.21
CA ARG A 221 23.51 7.48 -1.36
C ARG A 221 24.10 7.80 0.02
N ASN A 222 25.42 7.62 0.19
CA ASN A 222 26.08 7.75 1.49
C ASN A 222 26.09 9.19 2.04
N ASP A 223 26.04 10.19 1.16
CA ASP A 223 25.90 11.62 1.53
C ASP A 223 24.60 11.89 2.29
N MET A 224 23.51 11.17 1.97
CA MET A 224 22.23 11.28 2.68
C MET A 224 22.30 10.80 4.14
N LEU A 225 23.29 9.95 4.46
CA LEU A 225 23.46 9.35 5.79
C LEU A 225 24.53 10.06 6.64
N GLN A 226 25.09 11.16 6.12
CA GLN A 226 26.07 11.94 6.86
C GLN A 226 25.45 12.62 8.07
N GLU A 227 26.23 12.72 9.14
CA GLU A 227 25.80 13.28 10.42
C GLU A 227 25.11 14.64 10.27
N LYS A 228 25.73 15.57 9.54
CA LYS A 228 25.19 16.90 9.27
C LYS A 228 23.83 16.86 8.56
N CYS A 229 23.62 15.90 7.65
CA CYS A 229 22.35 15.74 6.97
C CYS A 229 21.26 15.31 7.96
N LEU A 230 21.52 14.30 8.77
CA LEU A 230 20.57 13.78 9.75
C LEU A 230 20.19 14.83 10.82
N GLN A 231 21.18 15.59 11.31
CA GLN A 231 20.96 16.71 12.22
C GLN A 231 20.08 17.79 11.59
N ASN A 232 20.33 18.12 10.31
CA ASN A 232 19.51 19.10 9.59
C ASN A 232 18.06 18.62 9.40
N ILE A 233 17.86 17.34 9.06
CA ILE A 233 16.51 16.74 8.97
C ILE A 233 15.80 16.84 10.31
N ALA A 234 16.42 16.36 11.40
CA ALA A 234 15.81 16.35 12.72
C ALA A 234 15.41 17.77 13.17
N LYS A 235 16.31 18.74 12.98
CA LYS A 235 16.05 20.15 13.29
C LYS A 235 14.87 20.71 12.52
N LEU A 236 14.91 20.61 11.19
CA LEU A 236 13.86 21.17 10.32
C LEU A 236 12.52 20.46 10.55
N TYR A 237 12.54 19.16 10.84
CA TYR A 237 11.34 18.39 11.13
C TYR A 237 10.65 18.88 12.41
N VAL A 238 11.39 19.12 13.50
CA VAL A 238 10.84 19.71 14.73
C VAL A 238 10.31 21.13 14.48
N GLU A 239 11.05 21.94 13.72
CA GLU A 239 10.63 23.30 13.37
C GLU A 239 9.29 23.35 12.61
N CYS A 240 8.92 22.28 11.90
CA CYS A 240 7.61 22.21 11.22
C CYS A 240 6.43 22.28 12.19
N PHE A 241 6.60 21.84 13.44
CA PHE A 241 5.55 21.82 14.48
C PHE A 241 5.47 23.13 15.28
N ASN A 242 6.47 24.02 15.16
CA ASN A 242 6.46 25.31 15.85
C ASN A 242 5.41 26.28 15.30
N SER A 243 4.80 25.98 14.15
CA SER A 243 3.72 26.77 13.59
C SER A 243 2.40 26.46 14.31
N GLY A 244 1.79 27.46 14.95
CA GLY A 244 0.60 27.27 15.80
C GLY A 244 -0.72 26.88 15.10
N SER A 245 -0.70 26.56 13.80
CA SER A 245 -1.90 26.08 13.07
C SER A 245 -1.62 24.77 12.36
N GLN A 246 -2.56 23.82 12.45
CA GLN A 246 -2.49 22.51 11.80
C GLN A 246 -2.24 22.61 10.29
N GLU A 247 -2.89 23.55 9.61
CA GLU A 247 -2.70 23.76 8.17
C GLU A 247 -1.25 24.11 7.84
N GLN A 248 -0.61 24.97 8.65
CA GLN A 248 0.78 25.35 8.43
C GLN A 248 1.74 24.18 8.72
N ILE A 249 1.46 23.35 9.74
CA ILE A 249 2.24 22.13 10.02
C ILE A 249 2.19 21.20 8.81
N VAL A 250 1.00 20.95 8.27
CA VAL A 250 0.80 20.11 7.07
C VAL A 250 1.62 20.63 5.89
N LYS A 251 1.55 21.94 5.61
CA LYS A 251 2.32 22.57 4.53
C LYS A 251 3.83 22.47 4.77
N ASN A 252 4.29 22.70 6.00
CA ASN A 252 5.70 22.65 6.37
C ASN A 252 6.28 21.24 6.21
N ILE A 253 5.57 20.21 6.67
CA ILE A 253 6.00 18.81 6.58
C ILE A 253 6.09 18.36 5.11
N LEU A 254 5.08 18.69 4.29
CA LEU A 254 5.11 18.38 2.86
C LEU A 254 6.20 19.16 2.12
N ASN A 255 6.40 20.45 2.43
CA ASN A 255 7.50 21.22 1.89
C ASN A 255 8.85 20.59 2.24
N LEU A 256 9.06 20.22 3.50
CA LEU A 256 10.28 19.54 3.96
C LEU A 256 10.53 18.24 3.20
N TYR A 257 9.48 17.44 2.97
CA TYR A 257 9.58 16.22 2.18
C TYR A 257 10.10 16.50 0.76
N THR A 258 9.65 17.56 0.09
CA THR A 258 10.09 17.90 -1.28
C THR A 258 11.49 18.52 -1.36
N LYS A 259 12.10 18.95 -0.26
CA LYS A 259 13.42 19.61 -0.25
C LYS A 259 14.57 18.62 -0.46
N LYS A 260 15.23 18.72 -1.62
CA LYS A 260 16.41 17.91 -1.97
C LYS A 260 17.53 18.04 -0.95
N GLU A 261 17.77 19.23 -0.41
CA GLU A 261 18.86 19.52 0.53
C GLU A 261 18.72 18.75 1.85
N THR A 262 17.51 18.31 2.18
CA THR A 262 17.24 17.55 3.40
C THR A 262 17.26 16.05 3.14
N GLU A 263 17.05 15.60 1.90
CA GLU A 263 17.01 14.18 1.53
C GLU A 263 16.01 13.34 2.36
N LEU A 264 15.05 13.97 3.06
CA LEU A 264 14.06 13.27 3.89
C LEU A 264 13.24 12.27 3.05
N TYR A 265 12.84 12.69 1.85
CA TYR A 265 12.12 11.82 0.91
C TYR A 265 12.89 10.54 0.60
N ALA A 266 14.22 10.63 0.48
CA ALA A 266 15.05 9.51 0.09
C ALA A 266 15.16 8.48 1.21
N ILE A 267 15.32 8.91 2.46
CA ILE A 267 15.36 8.01 3.63
C ILE A 267 13.99 7.33 3.81
N VAL A 268 12.90 8.10 3.76
CA VAL A 268 11.53 7.57 3.90
C VAL A 268 11.19 6.60 2.77
N ASN A 269 11.45 6.97 1.51
CA ASN A 269 11.19 6.08 0.38
C ASN A 269 12.14 4.89 0.37
N CYS A 270 13.37 5.01 0.88
CA CYS A 270 14.26 3.86 1.06
C CYS A 270 13.65 2.84 2.04
N ALA A 271 13.12 3.30 3.18
CA ALA A 271 12.43 2.44 4.14
C ALA A 271 11.26 1.69 3.51
N LEU A 272 10.39 2.42 2.83
CA LEU A 272 9.19 1.87 2.22
C LEU A 272 9.52 0.95 1.04
N ASN A 273 10.41 1.37 0.14
CA ASN A 273 10.75 0.58 -1.05
C ASN A 273 11.57 -0.67 -0.73
N THR A 274 12.33 -0.69 0.36
CA THR A 274 13.01 -1.92 0.78
C THR A 274 12.08 -2.91 1.48
N LEU A 275 10.88 -2.46 1.88
CA LEU A 275 9.97 -3.18 2.78
C LEU A 275 10.70 -3.75 4.00
N ASN A 276 11.75 -3.07 4.47
CA ASN A 276 12.52 -3.51 5.62
C ASN A 276 11.75 -3.16 6.89
N GLU A 277 11.19 -4.19 7.55
CA GLU A 277 10.35 -4.02 8.74
C GLU A 277 11.03 -3.20 9.83
N SER A 278 12.28 -3.51 10.18
CA SER A 278 13.01 -2.78 11.23
C SER A 278 13.17 -1.29 10.89
N LEU A 279 13.48 -0.96 9.63
CA LEU A 279 13.63 0.41 9.17
C LEU A 279 12.29 1.15 9.14
N ILE A 280 11.22 0.48 8.72
CA ILE A 280 9.85 1.02 8.72
C ILE A 280 9.40 1.30 10.15
N MET A 281 9.62 0.36 11.08
CA MET A 281 9.27 0.51 12.48
C MET A 281 10.05 1.66 13.13
N GLU A 282 11.30 1.87 12.74
CA GLU A 282 12.09 2.98 13.25
C GLU A 282 11.55 4.34 12.77
N LEU A 283 11.15 4.43 11.50
CA LEU A 283 10.66 5.66 10.87
C LEU A 283 9.13 5.81 10.87
N GLN A 284 8.40 4.94 11.58
CA GLN A 284 6.94 4.86 11.47
C GLN A 284 6.22 6.17 11.80
N ASP A 285 6.75 6.95 12.73
CA ASP A 285 6.14 8.22 13.16
C ASP A 285 6.23 9.26 12.04
N ILE A 286 7.39 9.35 11.39
CA ILE A 286 7.60 10.22 10.24
C ILE A 286 6.73 9.76 9.06
N ILE A 287 6.68 8.45 8.79
CA ILE A 287 5.86 7.89 7.71
C ILE A 287 4.36 8.17 7.94
N LYS A 288 3.86 7.96 9.16
CA LYS A 288 2.46 8.22 9.52
C LYS A 288 2.13 9.71 9.45
N CYS A 289 3.03 10.58 9.91
CA CYS A 289 2.84 12.02 9.83
C CYS A 289 2.78 12.51 8.38
N LEU A 290 3.69 12.05 7.51
CA LEU A 290 3.65 12.38 6.07
C LEU A 290 2.35 11.91 5.41
N ARG A 291 1.90 10.69 5.72
CA ARG A 291 0.66 10.13 5.18
C ARG A 291 -0.54 10.97 5.59
N TYR A 292 -0.58 11.36 6.86
CA TYR A 292 -1.61 12.25 7.40
C TYR A 292 -1.59 13.60 6.71
N CYS A 293 -0.43 14.25 6.65
CA CYS A 293 -0.27 15.57 6.05
C CYS A 293 -0.72 15.56 4.59
N LEU A 294 -0.37 14.51 3.83
CA LEU A 294 -0.81 14.37 2.44
C LEU A 294 -2.33 14.19 2.33
N GLN A 295 -2.98 13.51 3.28
CA GLN A 295 -4.44 13.33 3.27
C GLN A 295 -5.19 14.63 3.58
N GLU A 296 -4.73 15.35 4.61
CA GLU A 296 -5.35 16.59 5.08
C GLU A 296 -5.02 17.80 4.24
N TYR A 297 -3.94 17.76 3.44
CA TYR A 297 -3.56 18.88 2.61
C TYR A 297 -4.63 19.20 1.57
N ASP A 298 -5.16 20.41 1.66
CA ASP A 298 -6.08 20.97 0.70
C ASP A 298 -5.30 21.78 -0.34
N ASP A 299 -5.10 21.17 -1.50
CA ASP A 299 -4.37 21.76 -2.62
C ASP A 299 -5.22 22.74 -3.43
N GLN A 300 -6.53 22.87 -3.13
CA GLN A 300 -7.47 23.75 -3.86
C GLN A 300 -7.36 23.57 -5.38
N ASP A 301 -7.08 22.35 -5.83
CA ASP A 301 -6.80 22.08 -7.24
C ASP A 301 -8.07 21.69 -8.00
N ASP A 302 -8.54 22.61 -8.85
CA ASP A 302 -9.68 22.42 -9.76
C ASP A 302 -9.40 21.38 -10.86
N TYR A 303 -8.16 20.90 -10.97
CA TYR A 303 -7.75 19.88 -11.94
C TYR A 303 -8.47 18.53 -11.74
N PHE A 304 -8.90 18.21 -10.51
CA PHE A 304 -9.62 16.96 -10.21
C PHE A 304 -11.14 17.15 -10.18
N GLN A 305 -11.79 17.03 -11.34
CA GLN A 305 -13.25 17.11 -11.44
C GLN A 305 -13.91 15.73 -11.48
N LEU A 306 -15.07 15.57 -10.83
CA LEU A 306 -15.80 14.30 -10.80
C LEU A 306 -16.15 13.83 -12.23
N GLY A 307 -15.83 12.56 -12.51
CA GLY A 307 -16.02 11.92 -13.82
C GLY A 307 -14.85 12.12 -14.79
N GLN A 308 -13.86 12.95 -14.45
CA GLN A 308 -12.68 13.17 -15.28
C GLN A 308 -11.67 12.02 -15.14
N VAL A 309 -11.01 11.71 -16.25
CA VAL A 309 -9.83 10.84 -16.27
C VAL A 309 -8.59 11.71 -16.35
N ILE A 310 -7.69 11.56 -15.38
CA ILE A 310 -6.47 12.33 -15.26
C ILE A 310 -5.29 11.44 -15.64
N ASN A 311 -4.37 11.97 -16.43
CA ASN A 311 -3.11 11.33 -16.75
C ASN A 311 -1.97 12.06 -16.03
N LEU A 312 -1.16 11.30 -15.31
CA LEU A 312 0.07 11.76 -14.67
C LEU A 312 1.24 10.93 -15.20
N TRP A 313 2.41 11.54 -15.25
CA TRP A 313 3.63 10.93 -15.76
C TRP A 313 4.65 10.78 -14.64
N ARG A 314 5.40 9.67 -14.69
CA ARG A 314 6.50 9.41 -13.77
C ARG A 314 7.70 8.88 -14.53
N GLY A 315 8.82 9.58 -14.40
CA GLY A 315 10.13 9.08 -14.83
C GLY A 315 10.75 8.19 -13.77
N CYS A 316 11.30 7.04 -14.18
CA CYS A 316 11.99 6.14 -13.28
C CYS A 316 13.39 5.82 -13.79
N THR A 317 14.34 5.69 -12.85
CA THR A 317 15.73 5.29 -13.11
C THR A 317 15.92 3.78 -12.95
N TYR A 318 14.85 3.02 -13.14
CA TYR A 318 14.88 1.57 -12.95
C TYR A 318 15.48 0.85 -14.15
N ASP A 319 15.89 -0.38 -13.91
CA ASP A 319 16.45 -1.21 -14.97
C ASP A 319 15.36 -1.72 -15.89
N ARG A 320 15.42 -1.27 -17.15
CA ARG A 320 14.46 -1.61 -18.21
C ARG A 320 14.31 -3.12 -18.40
N GLU A 321 15.43 -3.84 -18.50
CA GLU A 321 15.41 -5.29 -18.78
C GLU A 321 14.80 -6.08 -17.62
N TYR A 322 15.13 -5.70 -16.39
CA TYR A 322 14.54 -6.26 -15.19
C TYR A 322 13.03 -6.03 -15.16
N PHE A 323 12.58 -4.78 -15.34
CA PHE A 323 11.16 -4.44 -15.30
C PHE A 323 10.36 -5.16 -16.38
N GLN A 324 10.87 -5.21 -17.62
CA GLN A 324 10.21 -5.87 -18.74
C GLN A 324 10.02 -7.39 -18.51
N LYS A 325 10.97 -8.04 -17.83
CA LYS A 325 10.86 -9.47 -17.47
C LYS A 325 9.97 -9.69 -16.26
N PHE A 326 9.99 -8.75 -15.31
CA PHE A 326 9.32 -8.90 -14.03
C PHE A 326 7.83 -8.62 -14.15
N PHE A 327 7.40 -7.49 -14.71
CA PHE A 327 6.00 -7.08 -14.76
C PHE A 327 5.34 -7.40 -16.11
N LYS A 328 4.09 -7.87 -16.07
CA LYS A 328 3.30 -8.19 -17.28
C LYS A 328 1.97 -7.43 -17.30
N VAL A 329 1.43 -7.23 -18.50
CA VAL A 329 0.05 -6.75 -18.69
C VAL A 329 -0.91 -7.67 -17.92
N GLY A 330 -1.90 -7.07 -17.26
CA GLY A 330 -2.86 -7.81 -16.42
C GLY A 330 -2.41 -8.04 -14.98
N GLU A 331 -1.19 -7.67 -14.62
CA GLU A 331 -0.72 -7.73 -13.23
C GLU A 331 -0.97 -6.41 -12.48
N TYR A 332 -0.91 -6.48 -11.15
CA TYR A 332 -0.92 -5.32 -10.28
C TYR A 332 0.50 -4.98 -9.82
N ILE A 333 0.82 -3.70 -9.91
CA ILE A 333 2.04 -3.10 -9.39
C ILE A 333 1.68 -2.20 -8.20
N VAL A 334 2.53 -2.21 -7.18
CA VAL A 334 2.38 -1.32 -6.02
C VAL A 334 3.62 -0.46 -5.91
N PHE A 335 3.42 0.81 -5.57
CA PHE A 335 4.50 1.72 -5.18
C PHE A 335 4.53 1.81 -3.65
N PRO A 336 5.47 1.12 -2.97
CA PRO A 336 5.52 1.13 -1.52
C PRO A 336 5.84 2.53 -0.97
N GLY A 337 6.79 3.24 -1.57
CA GLY A 337 7.09 4.64 -1.25
C GLY A 337 6.05 5.62 -1.77
N TYR A 338 6.16 6.88 -1.37
CA TYR A 338 5.40 7.95 -2.01
C TYR A 338 5.92 8.15 -3.44
N ALA A 339 5.01 8.37 -4.37
CA ALA A 339 5.35 8.54 -5.78
C ALA A 339 5.07 9.96 -6.23
N SER A 340 6.14 10.69 -6.55
CA SER A 340 6.07 11.98 -7.23
C SER A 340 5.79 11.79 -8.72
N THR A 341 4.92 12.64 -9.28
CA THR A 341 4.46 12.60 -10.67
C THR A 341 4.23 14.01 -11.20
N SER A 342 4.11 14.17 -12.51
CA SER A 342 3.82 15.46 -13.14
C SER A 342 2.76 15.30 -14.24
N THR A 343 2.02 16.35 -14.53
CA THR A 343 1.18 16.42 -15.74
C THR A 343 2.03 16.57 -17.00
N ASP A 344 3.28 17.01 -16.88
CA ASP A 344 4.20 17.19 -17.99
C ASP A 344 5.07 15.95 -18.21
N LEU A 345 4.91 15.33 -19.39
CA LEU A 345 5.75 14.22 -19.83
C LEU A 345 7.23 14.63 -19.93
N GLN A 346 7.53 15.86 -20.36
CA GLN A 346 8.91 16.31 -20.54
C GLN A 346 9.67 16.38 -19.21
N GLU A 347 9.03 16.84 -18.14
CA GLU A 347 9.63 16.79 -16.79
C GLU A 347 9.91 15.34 -16.37
N SER A 348 8.97 14.43 -16.60
CA SER A 348 9.16 13.00 -16.30
C SER A 348 10.32 12.38 -17.12
N LEU A 349 10.44 12.73 -18.40
CA LEU A 349 11.55 12.28 -19.24
C LEU A 349 12.91 12.77 -18.72
N LYS A 350 13.01 14.01 -18.22
CA LYS A 350 14.24 14.53 -17.61
C LYS A 350 14.68 13.66 -16.42
N PHE A 351 13.76 13.29 -15.53
CA PHE A 351 14.07 12.46 -14.36
C PHE A 351 14.58 11.07 -14.75
N SER A 352 13.96 10.41 -15.72
CA SER A 352 14.39 9.08 -16.17
C SER A 352 15.79 9.06 -16.79
N LYS A 353 16.28 10.19 -17.35
CA LYS A 353 17.63 10.29 -17.92
C LYS A 353 18.74 10.28 -16.86
N LEU A 354 18.45 10.61 -15.61
CA LEU A 354 19.43 10.62 -14.51
C LEU A 354 19.96 9.22 -14.18
N GLY A 355 19.30 8.15 -14.65
CA GLY A 355 19.59 6.75 -14.32
C GLY A 355 20.60 6.02 -15.22
N ASN A 356 21.33 6.71 -16.10
CA ASN A 356 22.18 6.12 -17.16
C ASN A 356 21.42 5.15 -18.08
N GLU A 357 20.88 5.70 -19.19
CA GLU A 357 20.30 5.02 -20.36
C GLU A 357 19.15 4.01 -20.17
N LYS A 358 18.77 3.69 -18.93
CA LYS A 358 17.66 2.78 -18.62
C LYS A 358 16.39 3.60 -18.37
N ARG A 359 15.51 3.55 -19.35
CA ARG A 359 14.48 4.56 -19.66
C ARG A 359 13.09 3.97 -19.44
N ILE A 360 12.53 4.08 -18.23
CA ILE A 360 11.15 3.68 -17.95
C ILE A 360 10.30 4.91 -17.67
N ILE A 361 9.15 4.98 -18.33
CA ILE A 361 8.09 5.96 -18.06
C ILE A 361 6.84 5.22 -17.60
N PHE A 362 6.19 5.76 -16.60
CA PHE A 362 4.82 5.36 -16.25
C PHE A 362 3.86 6.47 -16.66
N GLN A 363 2.80 6.09 -17.36
CA GLN A 363 1.59 6.88 -17.52
C GLN A 363 0.55 6.36 -16.54
N LEU A 364 0.18 7.17 -15.56
CA LEU A 364 -0.77 6.84 -14.51
C LEU A 364 -2.12 7.46 -14.83
N GLU A 365 -3.10 6.61 -15.07
CA GLU A 365 -4.50 6.97 -15.25
C GLU A 365 -5.23 6.94 -13.90
N PHE A 366 -5.78 8.09 -13.50
CA PHE A 366 -6.61 8.24 -12.31
C PHE A 366 -8.03 8.65 -12.72
N VAL A 367 -9.02 7.85 -12.31
CA VAL A 367 -10.44 8.16 -12.55
C VAL A 367 -11.00 8.88 -11.34
N CYS A 368 -11.43 10.13 -11.51
CA CYS A 368 -11.98 10.97 -10.46
C CYS A 368 -13.43 10.59 -10.15
N ASP A 369 -13.66 9.45 -9.50
CA ASP A 369 -14.99 9.08 -8.99
C ASP A 369 -15.11 9.35 -7.48
N GLU A 370 -16.35 9.36 -6.96
CA GLU A 370 -16.62 9.64 -5.54
C GLU A 370 -15.82 8.75 -4.57
N LYS A 371 -15.47 7.53 -4.96
CA LYS A 371 -14.72 6.58 -4.11
C LYS A 371 -13.23 6.83 -4.17
N MET A 372 -12.71 7.25 -5.32
CA MET A 372 -11.30 7.47 -5.58
C MET A 372 -10.83 8.86 -5.15
N MET A 373 -11.73 9.85 -5.02
CA MET A 373 -11.35 11.22 -4.61
C MET A 373 -10.57 11.29 -3.30
N LYS A 374 -10.80 10.38 -2.34
CA LYS A 374 -10.02 10.29 -1.09
C LYS A 374 -8.58 9.78 -1.26
N TYR A 375 -8.29 9.15 -2.39
CA TYR A 375 -6.98 8.62 -2.76
C TYR A 375 -6.31 9.45 -3.86
N ARG A 376 -6.91 10.57 -4.27
CA ARG A 376 -6.38 11.38 -5.35
C ARG A 376 -4.96 11.86 -5.03
N PRO A 377 -4.07 11.91 -6.03
CA PRO A 377 -2.79 12.61 -5.91
C PRO A 377 -3.02 14.07 -5.48
N LYS A 378 -2.12 14.61 -4.66
CA LYS A 378 -2.18 16.01 -4.24
C LYS A 378 -1.21 16.86 -5.02
N ASN A 379 -1.68 18.00 -5.53
CA ASN A 379 -0.83 18.96 -6.21
C ASN A 379 -0.02 19.78 -5.19
N LEU A 380 1.28 19.56 -5.17
CA LEU A 380 2.18 20.23 -4.24
C LEU A 380 2.78 21.52 -4.79
N LYS A 381 2.43 21.96 -6.01
CA LYS A 381 3.03 23.13 -6.67
C LYS A 381 3.18 24.36 -5.77
N ASN A 382 2.15 24.66 -4.95
CA ASN A 382 2.13 25.86 -4.12
C ASN A 382 2.99 25.77 -2.86
N ILE A 383 3.44 24.56 -2.48
CA ILE A 383 4.24 24.32 -1.28
C ILE A 383 5.53 23.55 -1.53
N SER A 384 5.73 23.02 -2.73
CA SER A 384 6.94 22.28 -3.10
C SER A 384 8.14 23.22 -3.15
N ALA A 385 9.32 22.70 -2.84
CA ALA A 385 10.58 23.39 -3.09
C ALA A 385 10.84 23.63 -4.59
N TYR A 386 10.12 22.93 -5.47
CA TYR A 386 10.27 22.97 -6.93
C TYR A 386 8.92 23.22 -7.65
N PRO A 387 8.29 24.40 -7.50
CA PRO A 387 6.96 24.68 -8.07
C PRO A 387 6.85 24.48 -9.59
N GLN A 388 7.95 24.67 -10.32
CA GLN A 388 8.01 24.50 -11.77
C GLN A 388 7.76 23.06 -12.23
N GLU A 389 7.94 22.06 -11.36
CA GLU A 389 7.73 20.64 -11.71
C GLU A 389 6.24 20.27 -11.78
N ASN A 390 5.36 21.14 -11.26
CA ASN A 390 3.92 20.88 -11.10
C ASN A 390 3.66 19.48 -10.50
N GLU A 391 4.33 19.22 -9.38
CA GLU A 391 4.37 17.92 -8.75
C GLU A 391 3.01 17.50 -8.18
N PHE A 392 2.59 16.29 -8.52
CA PHE A 392 1.51 15.58 -7.86
C PHE A 392 2.10 14.42 -7.06
N LEU A 393 1.85 14.41 -5.75
CA LEU A 393 2.34 13.37 -4.85
C LEU A 393 1.24 12.35 -4.56
N LEU A 394 1.53 11.08 -4.83
CA LEU A 394 0.71 9.95 -4.45
C LEU A 394 1.10 9.42 -3.07
N ASN A 395 0.12 8.84 -2.38
CA ASN A 395 0.36 8.20 -1.09
C ASN A 395 1.21 6.93 -1.23
N CYS A 396 1.85 6.54 -0.12
CA CYS A 396 2.55 5.26 -0.05
C CYS A 396 1.58 4.08 -0.26
N PHE A 397 2.10 2.97 -0.79
CA PHE A 397 1.33 1.78 -1.15
C PHE A 397 0.20 2.01 -2.16
N SER A 398 0.34 3.00 -3.06
CA SER A 398 -0.58 3.16 -4.20
C SER A 398 -0.53 1.95 -5.12
N ILE A 399 -1.69 1.46 -5.54
CA ILE A 399 -1.86 0.22 -6.32
C ILE A 399 -2.33 0.57 -7.72
N PHE A 400 -1.69 -0.04 -8.72
CA PHE A 400 -2.03 0.14 -10.12
C PHE A 400 -2.17 -1.19 -10.84
N TYR A 401 -3.08 -1.22 -11.81
CA TYR A 401 -3.24 -2.30 -12.78
C TYR A 401 -2.48 -1.95 -14.07
N ILE A 402 -1.71 -2.90 -14.59
CA ILE A 402 -0.95 -2.71 -15.84
C ILE A 402 -1.87 -2.99 -17.03
N GLU A 403 -2.31 -1.92 -17.70
CA GLU A 403 -3.17 -2.02 -18.89
C GLU A 403 -2.36 -2.32 -20.14
N GLU A 404 -1.21 -1.68 -20.28
CA GLU A 404 -0.40 -1.75 -21.50
C GLU A 404 1.09 -1.63 -21.15
N ILE A 405 1.93 -2.31 -21.93
CA ILE A 405 3.38 -2.14 -21.93
C ILE A 405 3.81 -1.88 -23.37
N ASN A 406 4.39 -0.72 -23.62
CA ASN A 406 4.94 -0.35 -24.93
C ASN A 406 6.49 -0.28 -24.83
N PRO A 407 7.22 -1.26 -25.40
CA PRO A 407 8.67 -1.31 -25.33
C PRO A 407 9.39 -0.27 -26.21
N ASP A 408 8.68 0.33 -27.17
CA ASP A 408 9.24 1.22 -28.18
C ASP A 408 8.61 2.61 -28.09
N PHE A 409 8.26 3.05 -26.88
CA PHE A 409 7.80 4.41 -26.66
C PHE A 409 8.92 5.40 -26.97
N GLN A 410 8.54 6.59 -27.46
CA GLN A 410 9.39 7.70 -27.91
C GLN A 410 10.83 7.64 -27.38
N ASP A 411 11.85 7.77 -28.24
CA ASP A 411 13.27 7.79 -27.83
C ASP A 411 13.74 6.51 -27.10
N GLY A 412 13.07 5.38 -27.35
CA GLY A 412 13.44 4.06 -26.81
C GLY A 412 13.11 3.89 -25.33
N TYR A 413 12.12 4.61 -24.81
CA TYR A 413 11.60 4.40 -23.46
C TYR A 413 10.67 3.19 -23.42
N LEU A 414 10.69 2.48 -22.30
CA LEU A 414 9.70 1.47 -21.96
C LEU A 414 8.55 2.18 -21.22
N LEU A 415 7.39 2.26 -21.84
CA LEU A 415 6.19 2.83 -21.23
C LEU A 415 5.35 1.74 -20.59
N TYR A 416 4.92 1.95 -19.35
CA TYR A 416 3.76 1.25 -18.81
C TYR A 416 2.60 2.21 -18.67
N LYS A 417 1.45 1.81 -19.21
CA LYS A 417 0.18 2.46 -18.93
C LYS A 417 -0.46 1.77 -17.72
N LEU A 418 -0.61 2.53 -16.65
CA LEU A 418 -1.02 2.08 -15.34
C LEU A 418 -2.36 2.71 -14.99
N LYS A 419 -3.33 1.92 -14.55
CA LYS A 419 -4.60 2.42 -14.02
C LYS A 419 -4.62 2.33 -12.51
N MET A 420 -4.82 3.45 -11.82
CA MET A 420 -4.87 3.48 -10.37
C MET A 420 -6.11 2.77 -9.85
N ILE A 421 -5.91 1.91 -8.86
CA ILE A 421 -6.95 1.12 -8.20
C ILE A 421 -7.18 1.63 -6.77
N GLN A 422 -6.12 2.04 -6.07
CA GLN A 422 -6.17 2.52 -4.69
C GLN A 422 -4.98 3.40 -4.35
#